data_AF-A0A1I6MNH5-F1
#
_entry.id   AF-A0A1I6MNH5-F1
#
_cell.length_a   1.000
_cell.length_b   1.000
_cell.length_c   1.000
_cell.angle_alpha   90.00
_cell.angle_beta   90.00
_cell.angle_gamma   90.00
#
_symmetry.space_group_name_H-M   'P 1'
#
loop_
_entity.id
_entity.type
_entity.pdbx_description
1 polymer ?
#
loop_
_entity_poly.entity_id
_entity_poly.type
_entity_poly.pdbx_seq_one_letter_code
_entity_poly.pdbx_strand_id
1 'polypeptide(L)'
;MADAEIKNVRKDRNGDITQVGVWGQWDWTVAQVVASIESHTNTFYVNCPQRADVYVAQTSTGRKFLKTTADTTTKNNLDNLPPL
;
A
#
# COMPACT_ATOMS: atom_id res chain seq x y z
N MET A 1 -6.18 7.16 15.44
CA MET A 1 -5.59 6.27 14.43
C MET A 1 -6.72 5.68 13.62
N ALA A 2 -6.77 5.93 12.31
CA ALA A 2 -7.73 5.28 11.42
C ALA A 2 -7.10 4.01 10.83
N ASP A 3 -7.92 2.99 10.58
CA ASP A 3 -7.53 1.76 9.89
C ASP A 3 -8.14 1.77 8.48
N ALA A 4 -7.32 2.08 7.47
CA ALA A 4 -7.78 2.38 6.12
C ALA A 4 -7.58 1.20 5.17
N GLU A 5 -8.65 0.76 4.52
CA GLU A 5 -8.61 -0.29 3.50
C GLU A 5 -8.13 0.27 2.15
N ILE A 6 -7.07 -0.29 1.59
CA ILE A 6 -6.61 -0.02 0.23
C ILE A 6 -7.25 -1.03 -0.72
N LYS A 7 -8.02 -0.53 -1.68
CA LYS A 7 -8.69 -1.33 -2.72
C LYS A 7 -8.14 -1.11 -4.11
N ASN A 8 -7.51 0.02 -4.35
CA ASN A 8 -7.03 0.44 -5.65
C ASN A 8 -5.59 0.98 -5.55
N VAL A 9 -4.85 0.83 -6.63
CA VAL A 9 -3.48 1.37 -6.76
C VAL A 9 -3.31 2.09 -8.07
N ARG A 10 -2.49 3.14 -8.09
CA ARG A 10 -2.01 3.76 -9.32
C ARG A 10 -0.57 3.34 -9.53
N LYS A 11 -0.27 2.88 -10.75
CA LYS A 11 1.08 2.55 -11.17
C LYS A 11 1.57 3.55 -12.21
N ASP A 12 2.87 3.82 -12.22
CA ASP A 12 3.50 4.61 -13.28
C ASP A 12 3.72 3.77 -14.56
N ARG A 13 4.37 4.37 -15.56
CA ARG A 13 4.68 3.69 -16.83
C ARG A 13 5.65 2.50 -16.67
N ASN A 14 6.39 2.45 -15.57
CA ASN A 14 7.35 1.40 -15.27
C ASN A 14 6.71 0.26 -14.45
N GLY A 15 5.45 0.43 -14.01
CA GLY A 15 4.74 -0.51 -13.15
C GLY A 15 4.93 -0.26 -11.66
N ASP A 16 5.63 0.81 -11.27
CA ASP A 16 5.84 1.17 -9.87
C ASP A 16 4.57 1.79 -9.27
N ILE A 17 4.14 1.30 -8.11
CA ILE A 17 3.01 1.89 -7.37
C ILE A 17 3.39 3.29 -6.91
N THR A 18 2.61 4.28 -7.32
CA THR A 18 2.79 5.70 -6.99
C THR A 18 1.73 6.22 -6.03
N GLN A 19 0.50 5.71 -6.13
CA GLN A 19 -0.61 6.06 -5.25
C GLN A 19 -1.42 4.83 -4.87
N VAL A 20 -2.08 4.90 -3.72
CA VAL A 20 -2.95 3.85 -3.19
C VAL A 20 -4.18 4.48 -2.56
N GLY A 21 -5.29 3.75 -2.54
CA GLY A 21 -6.51 4.22 -1.89
C GLY A 21 -7.74 3.44 -2.28
N VAL A 22 -8.87 4.12 -2.30
CA VAL A 22 -10.16 3.58 -2.73
C VAL A 22 -10.73 4.51 -3.79
N TRP A 23 -10.96 3.96 -4.99
CA TRP A 23 -11.46 4.71 -6.13
C TRP A 23 -12.75 5.48 -5.78
N GLY A 24 -12.76 6.78 -6.07
CA GLY A 24 -13.90 7.66 -5.79
C GLY A 24 -14.12 8.04 -4.32
N GLN A 25 -13.24 7.64 -3.40
CA GLN A 25 -13.32 8.00 -1.98
C GLN A 25 -12.10 8.78 -1.51
N TRP A 26 -10.90 8.20 -1.67
CA TRP A 26 -9.64 8.82 -1.24
C TRP A 26 -8.47 8.14 -1.94
N ASP A 27 -7.41 8.90 -2.19
CA ASP A 27 -6.16 8.40 -2.75
C ASP A 27 -4.98 9.18 -2.17
N TRP A 28 -3.96 8.46 -1.70
CA TRP A 28 -2.72 9.02 -1.18
C TRP A 28 -1.52 8.50 -1.96
N THR A 29 -0.49 9.33 -2.09
CA THR A 29 0.80 8.89 -2.62
C THR A 29 1.47 7.90 -1.67
N VAL A 30 2.33 7.03 -2.22
CA VAL A 30 3.15 6.14 -1.39
C VAL A 30 3.94 6.91 -0.33
N ALA A 31 4.46 8.09 -0.67
CA ALA A 31 5.16 8.94 0.28
C ALA A 31 4.27 9.41 1.45
N GLN A 32 3.02 9.78 1.19
CA GLN A 32 2.05 10.15 2.23
C GLN A 32 1.69 8.96 3.13
N VAL A 33 1.49 7.79 2.55
CA VAL A 33 1.20 6.56 3.30
C VAL A 33 2.39 6.17 4.17
N VAL A 34 3.61 6.20 3.61
CA VAL A 34 4.85 5.96 4.36
C VAL A 34 4.98 6.92 5.53
N ALA A 35 4.82 8.23 5.28
CA ALA A 35 4.90 9.23 6.33
C ALA A 35 3.86 8.99 7.43
N SER A 36 2.63 8.64 7.05
CA SER A 36 1.54 8.35 7.99
C SER A 36 1.76 7.08 8.83
N ILE A 37 2.34 6.03 8.25
CA ILE A 37 2.68 4.80 8.97
C ILE A 37 3.82 5.10 9.94
N GLU A 38 4.87 5.82 9.50
CA GLU A 38 6.02 6.17 10.34
C GLU A 38 5.65 7.13 11.49
N SER A 39 4.72 8.06 11.25
CA SER A 39 4.16 8.91 12.29
C SER A 39 3.12 8.22 13.18
N HIS A 40 2.84 6.93 12.95
CA HIS A 40 1.82 6.15 13.67
C HIS A 40 0.44 6.82 13.69
N THR A 41 0.12 7.61 12.67
CA THR A 41 -1.15 8.35 12.60
C THR A 41 -2.28 7.50 12.04
N ASN A 42 -1.97 6.62 11.08
CA ASN A 42 -2.94 5.70 10.46
C ASN A 42 -2.28 4.35 10.16
N THR A 43 -3.09 3.30 10.20
CA THR A 43 -2.75 1.97 9.69
C THR A 43 -3.47 1.75 8.37
N PHE A 44 -2.88 0.89 7.53
CA PHE A 44 -3.43 0.56 6.24
C PHE A 44 -3.47 -0.95 6.09
N TYR A 45 -4.46 -1.48 5.40
CA TYR A 45 -4.56 -2.89 5.10
C TYR A 45 -5.15 -3.11 3.71
N VAL A 46 -4.86 -4.25 3.11
CA VAL A 46 -5.56 -4.75 1.92
C VAL A 46 -6.44 -5.92 2.33
N ASN A 47 -7.57 -6.11 1.66
CA ASN A 47 -8.46 -7.25 1.91
C ASN A 47 -8.74 -8.00 0.62
N CYS A 48 -7.75 -8.75 0.13
CA CYS A 48 -7.89 -9.53 -1.09
C CYS A 48 -7.01 -10.79 -0.96
N PRO A 49 -7.53 -11.99 -1.25
CA PRO A 49 -8.62 -12.69 -0.55
C PRO A 49 -8.71 -12.59 0.98
N GLN A 50 -7.67 -12.18 1.70
CA GLN A 50 -7.69 -12.06 3.16
C GLN A 50 -7.07 -10.74 3.60
N ARG A 51 -7.41 -10.29 4.80
CA ARG A 51 -6.82 -9.09 5.39
C ARG A 51 -5.31 -9.26 5.52
N ALA A 52 -4.56 -8.33 4.96
CA ALA A 52 -3.11 -8.22 5.12
C ALA A 52 -2.76 -6.77 5.45
N ASP A 53 -2.09 -6.55 6.57
CA ASP A 53 -1.70 -5.21 6.98
C ASP A 53 -0.54 -4.71 6.10
N VAL A 54 -0.58 -3.43 5.79
CA VAL A 54 0.42 -2.75 4.97
C VAL A 54 1.47 -2.15 5.88
N TYR A 55 2.73 -2.43 5.59
CA TYR A 55 3.88 -1.88 6.28
C TYR A 55 4.86 -1.26 5.29
N VAL A 56 5.69 -0.37 5.81
CA VAL A 56 6.78 0.24 5.06
C VAL A 56 7.99 -0.70 5.10
N ALA A 57 8.42 -1.14 3.92
CA ALA A 57 9.69 -1.82 3.74
C ALA A 57 10.70 -0.86 3.09
N GLN A 58 11.99 -1.15 3.26
CA GLN A 58 13.06 -0.36 2.68
C GLN A 58 14.02 -1.29 1.92
N THR A 59 14.47 -0.88 0.74
CA THR A 59 15.53 -1.58 0.01
C THR A 59 16.87 -1.37 0.71
N SER A 60 17.86 -2.20 0.37
CA SER A 60 19.26 -2.02 0.83
C SER A 60 19.84 -0.65 0.45
N THR A 61 19.32 -0.03 -0.61
CA THR A 61 19.71 1.31 -1.08
C THR A 61 18.93 2.47 -0.41
N GLY A 62 17.99 2.18 0.49
CA GLY A 62 17.24 3.21 1.21
C GLY A 62 15.89 3.61 0.60
N ARG A 63 15.47 3.01 -0.52
CA ARG A 63 14.18 3.31 -1.15
C ARG A 63 13.07 2.65 -0.33
N LYS A 64 12.14 3.45 0.19
CA LYS A 64 10.96 2.96 0.92
C LYS A 64 9.85 2.58 -0.06
N PHE A 65 9.17 1.48 0.23
CA PHE A 65 8.05 0.97 -0.56
C PHE A 65 7.04 0.27 0.36
N LEU A 66 5.82 0.10 -0.12
CA LEU A 66 4.76 -0.56 0.64
C LEU A 66 4.80 -2.07 0.40
N LYS A 67 4.71 -2.84 1.48
CA LYS A 67 4.55 -4.30 1.48
C LYS A 67 3.37 -4.70 2.34
N THR A 68 2.90 -5.93 2.18
CA THR A 68 1.79 -6.49 2.95
C THR A 68 2.26 -7.67 3.80
N THR A 69 1.65 -7.93 4.96
CA THR A 69 2.05 -9.06 5.82
C THR A 69 1.82 -10.42 5.18
N ALA A 70 0.96 -10.50 4.17
CA ALA A 70 0.72 -11.68 3.35
C ALA A 70 1.78 -11.94 2.25
N ASP A 71 2.83 -11.13 2.15
CA ASP A 71 3.93 -11.28 1.17
C ASP A 71 4.68 -12.63 1.26
N THR A 72 4.46 -13.44 2.32
CA THR A 72 4.96 -14.82 2.41
C THR A 72 4.21 -15.79 1.49
N THR A 73 3.11 -15.34 0.87
CA THR A 73 2.34 -16.09 -0.11
C THR A 73 2.34 -15.34 -1.44
N THR A 74 2.62 -16.06 -2.51
CA THR A 74 2.87 -15.58 -3.89
C THR A 74 1.73 -14.81 -4.57
N LYS A 75 0.72 -14.32 -3.83
CA LYS A 75 -0.56 -13.89 -4.40
C LYS A 75 -1.24 -12.64 -3.84
N ASN A 76 -0.71 -11.92 -2.84
CA ASN A 76 -1.40 -10.70 -2.35
C ASN A 76 -0.50 -9.59 -1.86
N ASN A 77 0.04 -8.90 -2.84
CA ASN A 77 0.77 -7.67 -2.65
C ASN A 77 0.02 -6.64 -3.47
N LEU A 78 0.02 -5.39 -3.05
CA LEU A 78 -0.72 -4.26 -3.65
C LEU A 78 -0.79 -4.23 -5.20
N ASP A 79 0.17 -4.86 -5.88
CA ASP A 79 0.18 -5.10 -7.32
C ASP A 79 -1.06 -5.77 -7.93
N ASN A 80 -1.77 -6.61 -7.19
CA ASN A 80 -2.96 -7.32 -7.68
C ASN A 80 -4.25 -6.49 -7.58
N LEU A 81 -4.17 -5.28 -7.00
CA LEU A 81 -5.33 -4.43 -6.85
C LEU A 81 -5.70 -3.74 -8.18
N PRO A 82 -6.99 -3.49 -8.42
CA PRO A 82 -7.45 -2.72 -9.57
C PRO A 82 -6.88 -1.30 -9.59
N PRO A 83 -6.82 -0.65 -10.76
CA PRO A 83 -6.30 0.70 -10.88
C PRO A 83 -7.16 1.75 -10.14
N LEU A 84 -6.50 2.81 -9.63
CA LEU A 84 -7.10 4.08 -9.15
C LEU A 84 -7.46 5.03 -10.30
#